data_AF-A0A9P0JPC6-F1
#
_entry.id   AF-A0A9P0JPC6-F1
#
_cell.length_a   1.000
_cell.length_b   1.000
_cell.length_c   1.000
_cell.angle_alpha   90.00
_cell.angle_beta   90.00
_cell.angle_gamma   90.00
#
_symmetry.space_group_name_H-M   'P 1'
#
loop_
_entity.id
_entity.type
_entity.pdbx_description
1 polymer ?
#
loop_
_entity_poly.entity_id
_entity_poly.type
_entity_poly.pdbx_seq_one_letter_code
_entity_poly.pdbx_strand_id
1 'polypeptide(L)'
;MSSSEDEAACENDSKVQALDFIANQVSKYPEIHSKSQTPASKKKKEDAVRKILELYESVMGQSITTVQLMKKVNNMKARLKKKTDVRKTGNKPVKLLPWEKTLYNAMDGAQIQVWRK
;
A
#
# COMPACT_ATOMS: atom_id res chain seq x y z
N MET A 1 -5.70 9.59 41.18
CA MET A 1 -6.01 9.99 39.79
C MET A 1 -4.95 9.33 38.91
N SER A 2 -5.27 8.16 38.34
CA SER A 2 -4.32 7.41 37.50
C SER A 2 -4.29 8.00 36.09
N SER A 3 -3.06 8.23 35.62
CA SER A 3 -2.71 8.77 34.30
C SER A 3 -3.06 7.78 33.20
N SER A 4 -3.85 8.22 32.22
CA SER A 4 -4.24 7.47 31.02
C SER A 4 -3.36 7.87 29.84
N GLU A 5 -2.16 7.29 29.73
CA GLU A 5 -1.22 7.60 28.63
C GLU A 5 -0.77 6.37 27.81
N ASP A 6 -1.17 5.15 28.18
CA ASP A 6 -0.69 3.90 27.55
C ASP A 6 -1.49 3.40 26.32
N GLU A 7 -2.64 3.99 25.99
CA GLU A 7 -3.51 3.49 24.90
C GLU A 7 -3.04 3.89 23.48
N ALA A 8 -2.10 4.83 23.35
CA ALA A 8 -1.68 5.35 22.04
C ALA A 8 -0.69 4.42 21.29
N ALA A 9 0.01 3.53 21.98
CA ALA A 9 1.01 2.65 21.35
C ALA A 9 0.35 1.50 20.57
N CYS A 10 -0.69 0.87 21.13
CA CYS A 10 -1.36 -0.30 20.54
C CYS A 10 -2.09 0.02 19.22
N GLU A 11 -2.64 1.24 19.10
CA GLU A 11 -3.34 1.66 17.88
C GLU A 11 -2.41 1.81 16.68
N ASN A 12 -1.13 2.13 16.90
CA ASN A 12 -0.19 2.39 15.81
C ASN A 12 0.30 1.10 15.16
N ASP A 13 0.55 0.05 15.95
CA ASP A 13 0.95 -1.27 15.42
C ASP A 13 -0.15 -1.91 14.57
N SER A 14 -1.40 -1.82 15.03
CA SER A 14 -2.58 -2.29 14.30
C SER A 14 -2.69 -1.65 12.90
N LYS A 15 -2.40 -0.34 12.82
CA LYS A 15 -2.43 0.42 11.55
C LYS A 15 -1.26 0.05 10.63
N VAL A 16 -0.08 -0.24 11.18
CA VAL A 16 1.09 -0.67 10.40
C VAL A 16 0.85 -2.07 9.83
N GLN A 17 0.33 -3.00 10.64
CA GLN A 17 -0.03 -4.35 10.18
C GLN A 17 -1.09 -4.33 9.07
N ALA A 18 -2.09 -3.45 9.18
CA ALA A 18 -3.09 -3.23 8.13
C ALA A 18 -2.43 -2.79 6.80
N LEU A 19 -1.44 -1.90 6.86
CA LEU A 19 -0.74 -1.39 5.70
C LEU A 19 0.18 -2.45 5.06
N ASP A 20 0.88 -3.25 5.88
CA ASP A 20 1.68 -4.39 5.41
C ASP A 20 0.80 -5.42 4.69
N PHE A 21 -0.36 -5.75 5.26
CA PHE A 21 -1.31 -6.66 4.63
C PHE A 21 -1.82 -6.13 3.28
N ILE A 22 -2.26 -4.87 3.26
CA ILE A 22 -2.73 -4.23 2.01
C ILE A 22 -1.60 -4.22 0.96
N ALA A 23 -0.37 -3.88 1.34
CA ALA A 23 0.77 -3.88 0.42
C ALA A 23 1.03 -5.28 -0.18
N ASN A 24 0.98 -6.32 0.66
CA ASN A 24 1.14 -7.70 0.21
C ASN A 24 0.03 -8.12 -0.77
N GLN A 25 -1.24 -7.82 -0.47
CA GLN A 25 -2.33 -8.18 -1.37
C GLN A 25 -2.29 -7.40 -2.67
N VAL A 26 -2.04 -6.09 -2.60
CA VAL A 26 -1.91 -5.24 -3.79
C VAL A 26 -0.75 -5.68 -4.69
N SER A 27 0.32 -6.27 -4.13
CA SER A 27 1.40 -6.86 -4.94
C SER A 27 0.97 -8.06 -5.78
N LYS A 28 0.00 -8.84 -5.30
CA LYS A 28 -0.49 -10.05 -5.99
C LYS A 28 -1.44 -9.73 -7.14
N TYR A 29 -2.04 -8.54 -7.14
CA TYR A 29 -3.03 -8.10 -8.13
C TYR A 29 -2.48 -6.91 -8.95
N PRO A 30 -1.68 -7.16 -10.00
CA PRO A 30 -1.14 -6.09 -10.84
C PRO A 30 -2.23 -5.29 -11.58
N GLU A 31 -3.44 -5.83 -11.70
CA GLU A 31 -4.59 -5.14 -12.31
C GLU A 31 -4.97 -3.86 -11.56
N ILE A 32 -4.73 -3.81 -10.24
CA ILE A 32 -4.98 -2.62 -9.42
C ILE A 32 -4.06 -1.47 -9.82
N HIS A 33 -2.88 -1.80 -10.38
CA HIS A 33 -1.87 -0.86 -10.82
C HIS A 33 -2.09 -0.40 -12.26
N SER A 34 -2.87 -1.15 -13.04
CA SER A 34 -3.18 -0.81 -14.42
C SER A 34 -3.96 0.51 -14.52
N LYS A 35 -3.50 1.37 -15.43
CA LYS A 35 -4.18 2.62 -15.80
C LYS A 35 -5.16 2.44 -16.96
N SER A 36 -5.28 1.22 -17.50
CA SER A 36 -6.18 0.94 -18.63
C SER A 36 -7.63 1.24 -18.27
N GLN A 37 -8.31 1.99 -19.13
CA GLN A 37 -9.72 2.33 -18.95
C GLN A 37 -10.68 1.40 -19.70
N THR A 38 -10.16 0.35 -20.33
CA THR A 38 -10.97 -0.65 -21.03
C THR A 38 -11.98 -1.30 -20.08
N PRO A 39 -13.22 -1.56 -20.53
CA PRO A 39 -14.27 -2.09 -19.65
C PRO A 39 -13.89 -3.45 -19.05
N ALA A 40 -13.17 -4.29 -19.80
CA ALA A 40 -12.64 -5.56 -19.30
C ALA A 40 -11.62 -5.36 -18.16
N SER A 41 -10.73 -4.36 -18.27
CA SER A 41 -9.75 -4.08 -17.21
C SER A 41 -10.40 -3.47 -15.97
N LYS A 42 -11.45 -2.65 -16.14
CA LYS A 42 -12.24 -2.11 -15.02
C LYS A 42 -12.90 -3.23 -14.21
N LYS A 43 -13.56 -4.17 -14.89
CA LYS A 43 -14.16 -5.35 -14.23
C LYS A 43 -13.12 -6.15 -13.45
N LYS A 44 -12.00 -6.50 -14.07
CA LYS A 44 -10.90 -7.23 -13.40
C LYS A 44 -10.38 -6.51 -12.16
N LYS A 45 -10.27 -5.18 -12.23
CA LYS A 45 -9.84 -4.35 -11.10
C LYS A 45 -10.88 -4.35 -9.97
N GLU A 46 -12.15 -4.19 -10.30
CA GLU A 46 -13.23 -4.25 -9.33
C GLU A 46 -13.28 -5.63 -8.64
N ASP A 47 -13.13 -6.71 -9.40
CA ASP A 47 -13.08 -8.08 -8.88
C ASP A 47 -11.89 -8.29 -7.94
N ALA A 48 -10.70 -7.78 -8.32
CA ALA A 48 -9.52 -7.82 -7.47
C ALA A 48 -9.73 -7.03 -6.17
N VAL A 49 -10.36 -5.86 -6.25
CA VAL A 49 -10.67 -5.04 -5.07
C VAL A 49 -11.65 -5.74 -4.14
N ARG A 50 -12.71 -6.36 -4.68
CA ARG A 50 -13.67 -7.14 -3.87
C ARG A 50 -12.98 -8.26 -3.10
N LYS A 51 -12.11 -9.04 -3.74
CA LYS A 51 -11.34 -10.09 -3.08
C LYS A 51 -10.45 -9.56 -1.97
N ILE A 52 -9.81 -8.41 -2.16
CA ILE A 52 -8.99 -7.79 -1.11
C ILE A 52 -9.85 -7.35 0.07
N LEU A 53 -11.05 -6.82 -0.18
CA LEU A 53 -11.98 -6.43 0.89
C LEU A 53 -12.41 -7.63 1.74
N GLU A 54 -12.82 -8.73 1.10
CA GLU A 54 -13.20 -9.96 1.80
C GLU A 54 -12.05 -10.50 2.67
N LEU A 55 -10.84 -10.53 2.12
CA LEU A 55 -9.65 -10.96 2.86
C LEU A 55 -9.28 -10.00 3.99
N TYR A 56 -9.47 -8.69 3.79
CA TYR A 56 -9.21 -7.68 4.80
C TYR A 56 -10.20 -7.80 5.96
N GLU A 57 -11.48 -7.99 5.67
CA GLU A 57 -12.51 -8.24 6.68
C GLU A 57 -12.22 -9.50 7.49
N SER A 58 -11.82 -10.59 6.83
CA SER A 58 -11.49 -11.86 7.49
C SER A 58 -10.29 -11.75 8.44
N VAL A 59 -9.29 -10.92 8.13
CA VAL A 59 -8.04 -10.83 8.92
C VAL A 59 -8.13 -9.75 9.99
N MET A 60 -8.73 -8.61 9.67
CA MET A 60 -8.75 -7.43 10.54
C MET A 60 -10.06 -7.28 11.33
N GLY A 61 -11.10 -8.04 10.98
CA GLY A 61 -12.43 -7.93 11.61
C GLY A 61 -13.13 -6.59 11.36
N GLN A 62 -12.62 -5.78 10.42
CA GLN A 62 -13.14 -4.46 10.10
C GLN A 62 -13.48 -4.38 8.62
N SER A 63 -14.69 -3.93 8.32
CA SER A 63 -15.11 -3.64 6.95
C SER A 63 -14.64 -2.26 6.52
N ILE A 64 -14.13 -2.21 5.28
CA ILE A 64 -13.67 -0.98 4.64
C ILE A 64 -14.41 -0.86 3.32
N THR A 65 -14.80 0.36 2.94
CA THR A 65 -15.41 0.59 1.64
C THR A 65 -14.37 0.59 0.52
N THR A 66 -14.77 0.20 -0.70
CA THR A 66 -13.95 0.27 -1.91
C THR A 66 -13.23 1.62 -2.08
N VAL A 67 -13.93 2.72 -1.81
CA VAL A 67 -13.38 4.08 -1.91
C VAL A 67 -12.26 4.31 -0.90
N GLN A 68 -12.47 3.86 0.35
CA GLN A 68 -11.47 3.98 1.40
C GLN A 68 -10.23 3.12 1.11
N LEU A 69 -10.41 1.89 0.64
CA LEU A 69 -9.29 1.03 0.24
C LEU A 69 -8.46 1.67 -0.86
N MET A 70 -9.11 2.13 -1.94
CA MET A 70 -8.42 2.78 -3.05
C MET A 70 -7.73 4.08 -2.61
N LYS A 71 -8.35 4.86 -1.72
CA LYS A 71 -7.74 6.05 -1.12
C LYS A 71 -6.49 5.70 -0.31
N LYS A 72 -6.55 4.63 0.51
CA LYS A 72 -5.38 4.14 1.27
C LYS A 72 -4.25 3.72 0.33
N VAL A 73 -4.55 2.93 -0.70
CA VAL A 73 -3.55 2.50 -1.71
C VAL A 73 -2.93 3.71 -2.42
N ASN A 74 -3.75 4.68 -2.84
CA ASN A 74 -3.23 5.88 -3.50
C ASN A 74 -2.36 6.73 -2.57
N ASN A 75 -2.74 6.87 -1.31
CA ASN A 75 -1.93 7.56 -0.30
C ASN A 75 -0.62 6.84 -0.04
N MET A 76 -0.62 5.50 0.06
CA MET A 76 0.58 4.67 0.18
C MET A 76 1.53 4.91 -1.00
N LYS A 77 0.99 4.90 -2.23
CA LYS A 77 1.75 5.19 -3.45
C LYS A 77 2.32 6.60 -3.47
N ALA A 78 1.54 7.60 -3.08
CA ALA A 78 1.99 9.00 -3.03
C ALA A 78 3.11 9.19 -2.01
N ARG A 79 3.00 8.56 -0.82
CA ARG A 79 4.05 8.56 0.21
C ARG A 79 5.33 7.91 -0.30
N LEU A 80 5.21 6.75 -0.95
CA LEU A 80 6.34 6.03 -1.51
C LEU A 80 7.05 6.86 -2.59
N LYS A 81 6.31 7.44 -3.54
CA LYS A 81 6.86 8.32 -4.58
C LYS A 81 7.55 9.55 -4.01
N LYS A 82 6.97 10.17 -2.98
CA LYS A 82 7.59 11.32 -2.32
C LYS A 82 8.93 10.98 -1.66
N LYS A 83 9.08 9.76 -1.12
CA LYS A 83 10.32 9.29 -0.48
C LYS A 83 11.39 8.84 -1.48
N THR A 84 10.97 8.28 -2.61
CA THR A 84 11.85 7.76 -3.67
C THR A 84 12.23 8.80 -4.72
N ASP A 85 11.68 10.02 -4.63
CA ASP A 85 11.98 11.13 -5.54
C ASP A 85 13.43 11.63 -5.37
N VAL A 86 14.33 11.09 -6.20
CA VAL A 86 15.77 11.37 -6.21
C VAL A 86 16.07 12.87 -6.34
N ARG A 87 15.21 13.63 -7.04
CA ARG A 87 15.39 15.08 -7.21
C ARG A 87 15.22 15.85 -5.89
N LYS A 88 14.50 15.29 -4.92
CA LYS A 88 14.23 15.93 -3.62
C LYS A 88 15.12 15.38 -2.51
N THR A 89 15.50 14.11 -2.56
CA THR A 89 16.23 13.45 -1.47
C THR A 89 17.70 13.87 -1.41
N GLY A 90 18.31 14.28 -2.54
CA GLY A 90 19.75 14.53 -2.62
C GLY A 90 20.55 13.26 -2.31
N ASN A 91 21.82 13.39 -1.95
CA ASN A 91 22.71 12.25 -1.65
C ASN A 91 22.42 11.56 -0.29
N LYS A 92 21.17 11.62 0.19
CA LYS A 92 20.75 11.01 1.47
C LYS A 92 20.21 9.61 1.25
N PRO A 93 20.60 8.62 2.07
CA PRO A 93 20.10 7.26 1.95
C PRO A 93 18.59 7.20 2.25
N VAL A 94 17.82 6.60 1.34
CA VAL A 94 16.38 6.42 1.49
C VAL A 94 16.10 5.26 2.45
N LYS A 95 15.50 5.57 3.62
CA LYS A 95 15.02 4.55 4.57
C LYS A 95 13.55 4.22 4.28
N LEU A 96 13.31 3.02 3.75
CA LEU A 96 11.96 2.51 3.47
C LEU A 96 11.49 1.57 4.59
N LEU A 97 10.21 1.69 4.96
CA LEU A 97 9.51 0.77 5.86
C LEU A 97 9.23 -0.59 5.18
N PRO A 98 8.90 -1.65 5.94
CA PRO A 98 8.60 -2.98 5.38
C PRO A 98 7.53 -2.96 4.27
N TRP A 99 6.33 -2.44 4.53
CA TRP A 99 5.28 -2.31 3.51
C TRP A 99 5.70 -1.44 2.31
N GLU A 100 6.54 -0.43 2.53
CA GLU A 100 7.05 0.45 1.46
C GLU A 100 7.95 -0.34 0.52
N LYS A 101 8.82 -1.21 1.06
CA LYS A 101 9.67 -2.11 0.26
C LYS A 101 8.83 -3.10 -0.54
N THR A 102 7.84 -3.74 0.08
CA THR A 102 6.93 -4.67 -0.61
C THR A 102 6.20 -3.98 -1.75
N LEU A 103 5.63 -2.81 -1.49
CA LEU A 103 4.89 -2.06 -2.49
C LEU A 103 5.82 -1.52 -3.59
N TYR A 104 7.03 -1.09 -3.25
CA TYR A 104 8.05 -0.65 -4.20
C TYR A 104 8.43 -1.78 -5.15
N ASN A 105 8.74 -2.96 -4.63
CA ASN A 105 9.03 -4.14 -5.45
C ASN A 105 7.86 -4.51 -6.37
N ALA A 106 6.62 -4.39 -5.88
CA ALA A 106 5.42 -4.65 -6.66
C ALA A 106 5.14 -3.61 -7.77
N MET A 107 5.67 -2.40 -7.63
CA MET A 107 5.48 -1.31 -8.59
C MET A 107 6.64 -1.19 -9.58
N ASP A 108 7.88 -1.26 -9.10
CA ASP A 108 9.10 -1.09 -9.90
C ASP A 108 9.65 -2.41 -10.46
N GLY A 109 9.30 -3.56 -9.90
CA GLY A 109 9.62 -4.88 -10.47
C GLY A 109 8.96 -5.14 -11.83
N ALA A 110 8.02 -4.28 -12.24
CA ALA A 110 7.42 -4.33 -13.57
C ALA A 110 8.09 -3.38 -14.59
N GLN A 111 8.95 -2.43 -14.19
CA GLN A 111 9.41 -1.39 -15.12
C GLN A 111 10.87 -0.91 -15.01
N ILE A 112 11.66 -1.26 -13.98
CA ILE A 112 13.03 -0.72 -13.88
C ILE A 112 14.04 -1.78 -13.41
N GLN A 113 14.59 -2.52 -14.38
CA GLN A 113 16.05 -2.66 -14.41
C GLN A 113 16.65 -1.28 -14.68
N VAL A 114 17.92 -1.08 -14.33
CA VAL A 114 18.68 0.21 -14.38
C VAL A 114 18.43 1.01 -13.10
N TRP A 115 19.33 1.07 -12.11
CA TRP A 115 20.69 1.60 -12.20
C TRP A 115 21.64 0.79 -11.31
N ARG A 116 22.42 -0.13 -11.91
CA ARG A 116 23.80 -0.35 -11.46
C ARG A 116 24.65 0.72 -12.16
N LYS A 117 25.37 1.51 -11.39
CA LYS A 117 26.61 2.13 -11.85
C LYS A 117 27.71 1.73 -10.90
#